data_AF-A0A2R6DVI4-F1
#
_entry.id   AF-A0A2R6DVI4-F1
#
_cell.length_a   1.000
_cell.length_b   1.000
_cell.length_c   1.000
_cell.angle_alpha   90.00
_cell.angle_beta   90.00
_cell.angle_gamma   90.00
#
_symmetry.space_group_name_H-M   'P 1'
#
loop_
_entity.id
_entity.type
_entity.pdbx_description
1 polymer ?
#
loop_
_entity_poly.entity_id
_entity_poly.type
_entity_poly.pdbx_seq_one_letter_code
_entity_poly.pdbx_strand_id
1 'polypeptide(L)'
;MLAALPPVVVAPLDVTFDRVSILLGQFYSGGIVLVTDPGRLAPVLVRGGDITGVSERNFDETIYLTVTEAAPVVAGLGALAATGMVTAAGTLGERPAGGVARTLRAVGERVRSRLVALGSSPAGVADAFCLTSGVLFLLLYLPVLPLHAQVTVRYLLVLYPLAVYGMARQAPLRRALGTHWRAALWTWVGGVLVGAQLFVAGVTAGSLARGEAMQVHAFAGLAVAGAFSALAAATVVTDRGDRAVAVAGGLAAALGTDFLLLSGLVYFQYGQYALPAAGWVADLLAVA
;
A
#
# COMPACT_ATOMS: atom_id res chain seq x y z
N MET A 1 -16.41 -12.25 -39.94
CA MET A 1 -16.80 -10.90 -40.42
C MET A 1 -15.61 -10.06 -40.91
N LEU A 2 -14.36 -10.27 -40.44
CA LEU A 2 -13.17 -9.53 -40.93
C LEU A 2 -12.69 -9.93 -42.34
N ALA A 3 -13.01 -11.15 -42.80
CA ALA A 3 -12.55 -11.69 -44.08
C ALA A 3 -13.13 -11.01 -45.34
N ALA A 4 -14.10 -10.09 -45.18
CA ALA A 4 -14.76 -9.38 -46.28
C ALA A 4 -14.23 -7.95 -46.50
N LEU A 5 -13.25 -7.50 -45.71
CA LEU A 5 -12.69 -6.14 -45.78
C LEU A 5 -11.42 -6.09 -46.62
N PRO A 6 -11.10 -4.94 -47.25
CA PRO A 6 -9.85 -4.76 -47.98
C PRO A 6 -8.62 -4.96 -47.07
N PRO A 7 -7.50 -5.51 -47.58
CA PRO A 7 -6.28 -5.74 -46.79
C PRO A 7 -5.73 -4.50 -46.07
N VAL A 8 -5.93 -3.33 -46.67
CA VAL A 8 -5.54 -2.02 -46.11
C VAL A 8 -6.31 -1.68 -44.82
N VAL A 9 -7.49 -2.28 -44.62
CA VAL A 9 -8.32 -2.13 -43.42
C VAL A 9 -8.09 -3.28 -42.43
N VAL A 10 -7.88 -4.49 -42.93
CA VAL A 10 -7.66 -5.69 -42.09
C VAL A 10 -6.33 -5.61 -41.34
N ALA A 11 -5.23 -5.24 -42.00
CA ALA A 11 -3.91 -5.23 -41.35
C ALA A 11 -3.81 -4.25 -40.15
N PRO A 12 -4.31 -2.99 -40.22
CA PRO A 12 -4.36 -2.11 -39.06
C PRO A 12 -5.29 -2.64 -37.95
N LEU A 13 -6.41 -3.28 -38.30
CA LEU A 13 -7.33 -3.86 -37.33
C LEU A 13 -6.69 -5.04 -36.60
N ASP A 14 -6.03 -5.96 -37.30
CA ASP A 14 -5.34 -7.10 -36.69
C ASP A 14 -4.22 -6.65 -35.76
N VAL A 15 -3.42 -5.66 -36.17
CA VAL A 15 -2.41 -5.05 -35.30
C VAL A 15 -3.08 -4.40 -34.08
N THR A 16 -4.20 -3.71 -34.27
CA THR A 16 -4.93 -3.08 -33.16
C THR A 16 -5.46 -4.15 -32.19
N PHE A 17 -6.09 -5.21 -32.68
CA PHE A 17 -6.59 -6.31 -31.87
C PHE A 17 -5.47 -7.03 -31.14
N ASP A 18 -4.35 -7.31 -31.80
CA ASP A 18 -3.18 -7.94 -31.20
C ASP A 18 -2.63 -7.06 -30.05
N ARG A 19 -2.41 -5.77 -30.30
CA ARG A 19 -1.95 -4.81 -29.27
C ARG A 19 -2.93 -4.67 -28.11
N VAL A 20 -4.24 -4.61 -28.39
CA VAL A 20 -5.29 -4.56 -27.36
C VAL A 20 -5.31 -5.86 -26.54
N SER A 21 -5.13 -7.02 -27.19
CA SER A 21 -5.09 -8.32 -26.51
C SER A 21 -3.87 -8.46 -25.61
N ILE A 22 -2.70 -7.95 -26.03
CA ILE A 22 -1.50 -7.92 -25.20
C ILE A 22 -1.71 -7.00 -23.99
N LEU A 23 -2.30 -5.83 -24.20
CA LEU A 23 -2.57 -4.85 -23.15
C LEU A 23 -3.59 -5.35 -22.13
N LEU A 24 -4.74 -5.87 -22.60
CA LEU A 24 -5.80 -6.41 -21.75
C LEU A 24 -5.43 -7.77 -21.15
N GLY A 25 -4.55 -8.52 -21.82
CA GLY A 25 -4.07 -9.82 -21.38
C GLY A 25 -3.40 -9.77 -20.01
N GLN A 26 -2.65 -8.70 -19.70
CA GLN A 26 -2.04 -8.53 -18.38
C GLN A 26 -3.08 -8.39 -17.26
N PHE A 27 -4.14 -7.61 -17.49
CA PHE A 27 -5.22 -7.47 -16.51
C PHE A 27 -5.99 -8.79 -16.32
N TYR A 28 -6.21 -9.53 -17.41
CA TYR A 28 -6.86 -10.83 -17.37
C TYR A 28 -6.01 -11.86 -16.60
N SER A 29 -4.71 -11.97 -16.91
CA SER A 29 -3.77 -12.80 -16.18
C SER A 29 -3.70 -12.41 -14.70
N GLY A 30 -3.71 -11.12 -14.39
CA GLY A 30 -3.74 -10.62 -13.02
C GLY A 30 -5.02 -11.04 -12.31
N GLY A 31 -6.17 -10.97 -13.00
CA GLY A 31 -7.45 -11.42 -12.48
C GLY A 31 -7.47 -12.93 -12.19
N ILE A 32 -6.88 -13.74 -13.08
CA ILE A 32 -6.72 -15.18 -12.85
C ILE A 32 -5.89 -15.40 -11.59
N VAL A 33 -4.69 -14.81 -11.49
CA VAL A 33 -3.82 -14.97 -10.33
C VAL A 33 -4.52 -14.58 -9.04
N LEU A 34 -5.27 -13.47 -9.04
CA LEU A 34 -6.02 -13.01 -7.87
C LEU A 34 -7.04 -14.05 -7.37
N VAL A 35 -7.66 -14.80 -8.29
CA VAL A 35 -8.68 -15.81 -7.97
C VAL A 35 -8.06 -17.15 -7.64
N THR A 36 -7.04 -17.57 -8.40
CA THR A 36 -6.42 -18.91 -8.25
C THR A 36 -5.38 -18.95 -7.14
N ASP A 37 -4.71 -17.84 -6.87
CA ASP A 37 -3.64 -17.73 -5.88
C ASP A 37 -3.70 -16.38 -5.13
N PRO A 38 -4.76 -16.15 -4.34
CA PRO A 38 -4.88 -14.94 -3.52
C PRO A 38 -3.78 -14.83 -2.45
N GLY A 39 -3.13 -15.95 -2.10
CA GLY A 39 -2.03 -16.00 -1.15
C GLY A 39 -0.84 -15.14 -1.56
N ARG A 40 -0.64 -14.89 -2.87
CA ARG A 40 0.41 -14.01 -3.41
C ARG A 40 0.30 -12.55 -2.97
N LEU A 41 -0.86 -12.10 -2.53
CA LEU A 41 -1.04 -10.71 -2.07
C LEU A 41 -0.39 -10.44 -0.72
N ALA A 42 -0.40 -11.40 0.20
CA ALA A 42 0.12 -11.18 1.55
C ALA A 42 1.64 -10.94 1.57
N PRO A 43 2.45 -11.70 0.79
CA PRO A 43 3.86 -11.40 0.60
C PRO A 43 4.11 -10.02 0.00
N VAL A 44 3.22 -9.52 -0.86
CA VAL A 44 3.42 -8.24 -1.57
C VAL A 44 2.98 -7.03 -0.74
N LEU A 45 1.88 -7.16 -0.02
CA LEU A 45 1.22 -6.05 0.67
C LEU A 45 1.59 -5.98 2.15
N VAL A 46 1.84 -7.12 2.80
CA VAL A 46 1.97 -7.21 4.25
C VAL A 46 3.38 -7.58 4.69
N ARG A 47 3.92 -8.75 4.34
CA ARG A 47 5.27 -9.18 4.77
C ARG A 47 6.00 -9.91 3.66
N GLY A 48 7.10 -9.33 3.16
CA GLY A 48 7.84 -9.84 2.02
C GLY A 48 8.67 -11.06 2.36
N GLY A 49 9.15 -11.12 3.61
CA GLY A 49 10.04 -12.17 4.07
C GLY A 49 11.41 -12.12 3.40
N ASP A 50 12.37 -12.81 4.02
CA ASP A 50 13.65 -13.07 3.38
C ASP A 50 13.51 -14.32 2.49
N ILE A 51 13.92 -14.22 1.23
CA ILE A 51 14.02 -15.37 0.34
C ILE A 51 15.44 -15.90 0.51
N THR A 52 15.61 -16.83 1.45
CA THR A 52 16.92 -17.36 1.88
C THR A 52 17.82 -17.79 0.73
N GLY A 53 17.28 -18.36 -0.36
CA GLY A 53 18.04 -18.75 -1.55
C GLY A 53 18.53 -17.61 -2.45
N VAL A 54 18.03 -16.37 -2.26
CA VAL A 54 18.38 -15.16 -3.03
C VAL A 54 19.26 -14.22 -2.20
N SER A 55 19.03 -14.12 -0.89
CA SER A 55 19.84 -13.29 0.02
C SER A 55 21.29 -13.76 0.11
N GLU A 56 21.50 -15.06 0.32
CA GLU A 56 22.85 -15.65 0.38
C GLU A 56 23.64 -15.47 -0.93
N ARG A 57 22.95 -15.42 -2.09
CA ARG A 57 23.57 -15.26 -3.41
C ARG A 57 23.89 -13.80 -3.75
N ASN A 58 23.34 -12.84 -3.03
CA ASN A 58 23.55 -11.40 -3.22
C ASN A 58 24.16 -10.75 -1.95
N PHE A 59 24.93 -11.49 -1.15
CA PHE A 59 25.64 -10.97 0.03
C PHE A 59 24.73 -10.26 1.04
N ASP A 60 23.49 -10.73 1.21
CA ASP A 60 22.49 -10.12 2.08
C ASP A 60 22.12 -8.67 1.70
N GLU A 61 22.41 -8.24 0.47
CA GLU A 61 22.05 -6.91 -0.05
C GLU A 61 20.64 -6.88 -0.66
N THR A 62 19.97 -8.03 -0.85
CA THR A 62 18.65 -8.07 -1.51
C THR A 62 17.52 -8.34 -0.54
N ILE A 63 16.83 -7.29 -0.16
CA ILE A 63 15.65 -7.37 0.69
C ILE A 63 14.42 -7.02 -0.10
N TYR A 64 13.35 -7.76 0.16
CA TYR A 64 12.03 -7.48 -0.36
C TYR A 64 11.18 -6.81 0.73
N LEU A 65 10.89 -5.51 0.57
CA LEU A 65 9.94 -4.80 1.44
C LEU A 65 8.58 -4.67 0.76
N THR A 66 7.54 -5.03 1.49
CA THR A 66 6.15 -4.84 1.06
C THR A 66 5.72 -3.39 1.07
N VAL A 67 4.52 -3.15 0.54
CA VAL A 67 3.83 -1.87 0.64
C VAL A 67 3.70 -1.39 2.09
N THR A 68 3.31 -2.28 3.03
CA THR A 68 3.13 -1.89 4.44
C THR A 68 4.46 -1.71 5.16
N GLU A 69 5.49 -2.47 4.82
CA GLU A 69 6.83 -2.31 5.39
C GLU A 69 7.50 -1.00 4.94
N ALA A 70 7.33 -0.65 3.66
CA ALA A 70 7.89 0.57 3.08
C ALA A 70 7.10 1.83 3.48
N ALA A 71 5.77 1.74 3.61
CA ALA A 71 4.95 2.83 4.16
C ALA A 71 3.93 2.30 5.18
N PRO A 72 4.35 2.23 6.46
CA PRO A 72 3.49 1.77 7.57
C PRO A 72 2.16 2.53 7.67
N VAL A 73 2.13 3.79 7.22
CA VAL A 73 0.93 4.64 7.22
C VAL A 73 -0.24 4.04 6.42
N VAL A 74 0.03 3.24 5.38
CA VAL A 74 -1.01 2.58 4.57
C VAL A 74 -1.90 1.65 5.42
N ALA A 75 -1.39 1.16 6.55
CA ALA A 75 -2.15 0.34 7.49
C ALA A 75 -3.38 1.04 8.07
N GLY A 76 -3.47 2.38 7.98
CA GLY A 76 -4.68 3.14 8.31
C GLY A 76 -5.91 2.74 7.48
N LEU A 77 -5.73 2.08 6.33
CA LEU A 77 -6.83 1.45 5.58
C LEU A 77 -7.52 0.32 6.36
N GLY A 78 -6.93 -0.20 7.45
CA GLY A 78 -7.57 -1.15 8.35
C GLY A 78 -8.91 -0.67 8.91
N ALA A 79 -9.08 0.64 9.13
CA ALA A 79 -10.35 1.23 9.55
C ALA A 79 -11.46 1.11 8.48
N LEU A 80 -11.11 1.10 7.17
CA LEU A 80 -12.07 0.81 6.10
C LEU A 80 -12.59 -0.62 6.19
N ALA A 81 -11.69 -1.58 6.37
CA ALA A 81 -12.05 -2.99 6.55
C ALA A 81 -12.92 -3.18 7.80
N ALA A 82 -12.54 -2.57 8.92
CA ALA A 82 -13.31 -2.59 10.17
C ALA A 82 -14.71 -1.97 10.00
N THR A 83 -14.82 -0.82 9.32
CA THR A 83 -16.12 -0.21 9.00
C THR A 83 -16.99 -1.14 8.17
N GLY A 84 -16.41 -1.81 7.17
CA GLY A 84 -17.10 -2.84 6.38
C GLY A 84 -17.59 -4.01 7.24
N MET A 85 -16.76 -4.51 8.16
CA MET A 85 -17.12 -5.60 9.06
C MET A 85 -18.22 -5.21 10.06
N VAL A 86 -18.12 -4.05 10.70
CA VAL A 86 -19.12 -3.55 11.67
C VAL A 86 -20.47 -3.33 10.98
N THR A 87 -20.47 -2.72 9.79
CA THR A 87 -21.71 -2.53 9.02
C THR A 87 -22.30 -3.86 8.55
N ALA A 88 -21.47 -4.80 8.11
CA ALA A 88 -21.93 -6.14 7.76
C ALA A 88 -22.51 -6.88 8.97
N ALA A 89 -21.83 -6.88 10.12
CA ALA A 89 -22.26 -7.54 11.35
C ALA A 89 -23.59 -6.97 11.87
N GLY A 90 -23.77 -5.64 11.85
CA GLY A 90 -25.04 -5.00 12.21
C GLY A 90 -26.22 -5.47 11.33
N THR A 91 -25.98 -5.65 10.02
CA THR A 91 -27.02 -6.17 9.10
C THR A 91 -27.24 -7.68 9.20
N LEU A 92 -26.26 -8.44 9.69
CA LEU A 92 -26.37 -9.89 9.87
C LEU A 92 -27.08 -10.27 11.17
N GLY A 93 -27.20 -9.35 12.13
CA GLY A 93 -28.03 -9.52 13.32
C GLY A 93 -29.53 -9.61 13.03
N GLU A 94 -29.98 -9.12 11.87
CA GLU A 94 -31.38 -9.13 11.43
C GLU A 94 -31.67 -10.26 10.43
N ARG A 95 -31.06 -11.45 10.58
CA ARG A 95 -31.27 -12.56 9.64
C ARG A 95 -32.69 -13.16 9.75
N PRO A 96 -33.51 -13.13 8.68
CA PRO A 96 -34.52 -14.15 8.48
C PRO A 96 -33.87 -15.39 7.85
N ALA A 97 -34.24 -16.58 8.32
CA ALA A 97 -33.77 -17.86 7.78
C ALA A 97 -34.03 -17.95 6.26
N GLY A 98 -32.98 -17.85 5.43
CA GLY A 98 -33.12 -17.85 3.98
C GLY A 98 -31.84 -18.18 3.24
N GLY A 99 -31.91 -19.19 2.38
CA GLY A 99 -30.76 -19.85 1.75
C GLY A 99 -29.80 -18.97 0.93
N VAL A 100 -28.67 -19.58 0.57
CA VAL A 100 -27.48 -18.99 -0.08
C VAL A 100 -27.81 -18.06 -1.25
N ALA A 101 -28.79 -18.40 -2.10
CA ALA A 101 -29.19 -17.59 -3.24
C ALA A 101 -29.76 -16.20 -2.87
N ARG A 102 -30.52 -16.09 -1.76
CA ARG A 102 -31.02 -14.79 -1.27
C ARG A 102 -29.89 -13.93 -0.71
N THR A 103 -28.92 -14.56 -0.06
CA THR A 103 -27.72 -13.87 0.44
C THR A 103 -26.90 -13.30 -0.71
N LEU A 104 -26.67 -14.07 -1.77
CA LEU A 104 -25.96 -13.62 -2.96
C LEU A 104 -26.68 -12.46 -3.68
N ARG A 105 -28.01 -12.53 -3.82
CA ARG A 105 -28.80 -11.42 -4.38
C ARG A 105 -28.71 -10.17 -3.52
N ALA A 106 -28.87 -10.29 -2.20
CA ALA A 106 -28.78 -9.15 -1.28
C ALA A 106 -27.39 -8.51 -1.26
N VAL A 107 -26.33 -9.29 -1.49
CA VAL A 107 -24.97 -8.76 -1.69
C VAL A 107 -24.88 -8.04 -3.03
N GLY A 108 -25.36 -8.64 -4.11
CA GLY A 108 -25.37 -8.03 -5.45
C GLY A 108 -26.14 -6.70 -5.50
N GLU A 109 -27.30 -6.63 -4.84
CA GLU A 109 -28.09 -5.40 -4.75
C GLU A 109 -27.38 -4.31 -3.95
N ARG A 110 -26.65 -4.68 -2.88
CA ARG A 110 -25.81 -3.76 -2.10
C ARG A 110 -24.61 -3.24 -2.88
N VAL A 111 -23.94 -4.13 -3.62
CA VAL A 111 -22.82 -3.72 -4.49
C VAL A 111 -23.33 -2.74 -5.53
N ARG A 112 -24.44 -3.06 -6.20
CA ARG A 112 -25.08 -2.19 -7.19
C ARG A 112 -25.47 -0.84 -6.59
N SER A 113 -26.12 -0.82 -5.43
CA SER A 113 -26.54 0.44 -4.80
C SER A 113 -25.34 1.31 -4.41
N ARG A 114 -24.24 0.71 -3.93
CA ARG A 114 -22.99 1.44 -3.66
C ARG A 114 -22.33 1.98 -4.93
N LEU A 115 -22.33 1.21 -6.03
CA LEU A 115 -21.81 1.68 -7.32
C LEU A 115 -22.62 2.87 -7.86
N VAL A 116 -23.94 2.82 -7.74
CA VAL A 116 -24.82 3.95 -8.11
C VAL A 116 -24.53 5.16 -7.22
N ALA A 117 -24.37 4.96 -5.91
CA ALA A 117 -24.06 6.03 -4.96
C ALA A 117 -22.68 6.67 -5.23
N LEU A 118 -21.68 5.88 -5.64
CA LEU A 118 -20.39 6.40 -6.10
C LEU A 118 -20.55 7.33 -7.30
N GLY A 119 -21.42 7.00 -8.27
CA GLY A 119 -21.68 7.86 -9.43
C GLY A 119 -22.52 9.11 -9.13
N SER A 120 -23.17 9.20 -7.96
CA SER A 120 -24.17 10.24 -7.67
C SER A 120 -23.59 11.53 -7.08
N SER A 121 -22.31 11.55 -6.73
CA SER A 121 -21.64 12.75 -6.19
C SER A 121 -20.23 12.93 -6.79
N PRO A 122 -19.73 14.16 -6.94
CA PRO A 122 -18.35 14.39 -7.42
C PRO A 122 -17.31 13.66 -6.55
N ALA A 123 -17.55 13.66 -5.24
CA ALA A 123 -16.78 12.93 -4.25
C ALA A 123 -16.78 11.42 -4.48
N GLY A 124 -17.91 10.83 -4.87
CA GLY A 124 -18.01 9.39 -5.16
C GLY A 124 -17.36 9.01 -6.49
N VAL A 125 -17.38 9.89 -7.49
CA VAL A 125 -16.71 9.68 -8.77
C VAL A 125 -15.19 9.64 -8.56
N ALA A 126 -14.65 10.54 -7.74
CA ALA A 126 -13.24 10.52 -7.35
C ALA A 126 -12.87 9.23 -6.59
N ASP A 127 -13.73 8.76 -5.68
CA ASP A 127 -13.53 7.48 -4.99
C ASP A 127 -13.52 6.30 -5.97
N ALA A 128 -14.47 6.27 -6.91
CA ALA A 128 -14.55 5.23 -7.92
C ALA A 128 -13.30 5.24 -8.81
N PHE A 129 -12.88 6.42 -9.27
CA PHE A 129 -11.65 6.57 -10.04
C PHE A 129 -10.44 6.05 -9.26
N CYS A 130 -10.24 6.50 -8.02
CA CYS A 130 -9.13 6.06 -7.18
C CYS A 130 -9.13 4.54 -6.96
N LEU A 131 -10.28 3.96 -6.67
CA LEU A 131 -10.44 2.52 -6.45
C LEU A 131 -10.19 1.73 -7.73
N THR A 132 -10.76 2.16 -8.86
CA THR A 132 -10.56 1.52 -10.17
C THR A 132 -9.10 1.62 -10.59
N SER A 133 -8.47 2.78 -10.48
CA SER A 133 -7.04 2.94 -10.78
C SER A 133 -6.18 2.02 -9.90
N GLY A 134 -6.43 1.98 -8.58
CA GLY A 134 -5.68 1.10 -7.67
C GLY A 134 -5.82 -0.38 -8.03
N VAL A 135 -7.04 -0.84 -8.34
CA VAL A 135 -7.30 -2.22 -8.78
C VAL A 135 -6.62 -2.51 -10.11
N LEU A 136 -6.73 -1.62 -11.09
CA LEU A 136 -6.09 -1.81 -12.40
C LEU A 136 -4.58 -1.89 -12.28
N PHE A 137 -3.94 -1.00 -11.49
CA PHE A 137 -2.50 -1.07 -11.24
C PHE A 137 -2.11 -2.37 -10.54
N LEU A 138 -2.88 -2.81 -9.54
CA LEU A 138 -2.63 -4.09 -8.87
C LEU A 138 -2.71 -5.25 -9.87
N LEU A 139 -3.78 -5.34 -10.66
CA LEU A 139 -3.98 -6.39 -11.65
C LEU A 139 -2.90 -6.39 -12.74
N LEU A 140 -2.45 -5.21 -13.16
CA LEU A 140 -1.39 -5.08 -14.16
C LEU A 140 -0.06 -5.70 -13.67
N TYR A 141 0.26 -5.53 -12.40
CA TYR A 141 1.55 -5.99 -11.84
C TYR A 141 1.47 -7.35 -11.14
N LEU A 142 0.28 -7.84 -10.80
CA LEU A 142 0.10 -9.11 -10.09
C LEU A 142 0.69 -10.33 -10.82
N PRO A 143 0.57 -10.49 -12.16
CA PRO A 143 1.15 -11.64 -12.88
C PRO A 143 2.66 -11.76 -12.66
N VAL A 144 3.30 -10.62 -12.52
CA VAL A 144 4.75 -10.48 -12.48
C VAL A 144 5.27 -10.53 -11.03
N LEU A 145 4.48 -10.14 -10.02
CA LEU A 145 4.91 -10.15 -8.62
C LEU A 145 4.86 -11.54 -7.96
N PRO A 146 5.89 -12.01 -7.23
CA PRO A 146 7.16 -11.35 -6.96
C PRO A 146 8.19 -11.68 -8.05
N LEU A 147 8.66 -10.66 -8.78
CA LEU A 147 9.57 -10.88 -9.90
C LEU A 147 10.98 -11.27 -9.42
N HIS A 148 11.54 -10.53 -8.45
CA HIS A 148 12.89 -10.70 -7.89
C HIS A 148 12.96 -9.99 -6.53
N ALA A 149 13.99 -10.25 -5.72
CA ALA A 149 14.20 -9.50 -4.48
C ALA A 149 14.43 -8.01 -4.82
N GLN A 150 13.62 -7.14 -4.21
CA GLN A 150 13.47 -5.72 -4.55
C GLN A 150 13.21 -4.91 -3.29
N VAL A 151 14.05 -3.91 -3.03
CA VAL A 151 13.98 -3.12 -1.78
C VAL A 151 12.67 -2.36 -1.60
N THR A 152 11.89 -2.11 -2.65
CA THR A 152 10.48 -1.73 -2.51
C THR A 152 9.69 -2.24 -3.70
N VAL A 153 8.37 -2.42 -3.52
CA VAL A 153 7.44 -2.63 -4.64
C VAL A 153 7.23 -1.32 -5.40
N ARG A 154 8.28 -0.80 -6.06
CA ARG A 154 8.29 0.51 -6.77
C ARG A 154 7.17 0.62 -7.79
N TYR A 155 6.75 -0.50 -8.38
CA TYR A 155 5.66 -0.57 -9.35
C TYR A 155 4.28 -0.23 -8.74
N LEU A 156 4.13 -0.39 -7.43
CA LEU A 156 2.92 -0.01 -6.68
C LEU A 156 3.02 1.39 -6.06
N LEU A 157 3.96 2.24 -6.51
CA LEU A 157 4.10 3.61 -6.00
C LEU A 157 2.79 4.41 -6.11
N VAL A 158 1.98 4.12 -7.13
CA VAL A 158 0.65 4.75 -7.33
C VAL A 158 -0.32 4.40 -6.18
N LEU A 159 -0.15 3.27 -5.50
CA LEU A 159 -1.04 2.87 -4.41
C LEU A 159 -0.85 3.71 -3.14
N TYR A 160 0.33 4.29 -2.89
CA TYR A 160 0.58 5.08 -1.69
C TYR A 160 -0.27 6.36 -1.61
N PRO A 161 -0.29 7.26 -2.62
CA PRO A 161 -1.16 8.44 -2.57
C PRO A 161 -2.65 8.04 -2.57
N LEU A 162 -3.03 6.94 -3.25
CA LEU A 162 -4.40 6.42 -3.21
C LEU A 162 -4.79 5.92 -1.81
N ALA A 163 -3.86 5.28 -1.09
CA ALA A 163 -4.07 4.86 0.29
C ALA A 163 -4.25 6.05 1.23
N VAL A 164 -3.41 7.08 1.10
CA VAL A 164 -3.54 8.34 1.88
C VAL A 164 -4.88 9.02 1.58
N TYR A 165 -5.28 9.08 0.31
CA TYR A 165 -6.61 9.56 -0.07
C TYR A 165 -7.72 8.72 0.60
N GLY A 166 -7.63 7.39 0.51
CA GLY A 166 -8.58 6.47 1.13
C GLY A 166 -8.68 6.63 2.65
N MET A 167 -7.57 6.91 3.32
CA MET A 167 -7.53 7.25 4.74
C MET A 167 -8.26 8.57 5.03
N ALA A 168 -7.98 9.63 4.28
CA ALA A 168 -8.61 10.94 4.47
C ALA A 168 -10.14 10.91 4.26
N ARG A 169 -10.62 9.98 3.43
CA ARG A 169 -12.05 9.76 3.18
C ARG A 169 -12.78 9.12 4.37
N GLN A 170 -12.10 8.39 5.24
CA GLN A 170 -12.71 7.71 6.38
C GLN A 170 -13.11 8.69 7.48
N ALA A 171 -14.39 8.73 7.83
CA ALA A 171 -14.90 9.64 8.87
C ALA A 171 -14.26 9.41 10.27
N PRO A 172 -14.07 8.17 10.76
CA PRO A 172 -13.44 7.93 12.06
C PRO A 172 -12.00 8.45 12.11
N LEU A 173 -11.22 8.19 11.06
CA LEU A 173 -9.82 8.59 10.99
C LEU A 173 -9.68 10.11 10.81
N ARG A 174 -10.54 10.72 9.98
CA ARG A 174 -10.60 12.18 9.83
C ARG A 174 -10.98 12.88 11.14
N ARG A 175 -11.88 12.30 11.94
CA ARG A 175 -12.20 12.79 13.28
C ARG A 175 -10.98 12.72 14.19
N ALA A 176 -10.37 11.53 14.31
CA ALA A 176 -9.23 11.32 15.20
C ALA A 176 -8.05 12.25 14.86
N LEU A 177 -7.69 12.33 13.58
CA LEU A 177 -6.60 13.19 13.10
C LEU A 177 -6.99 14.66 13.13
N GLY A 178 -8.24 15.03 12.86
CA GLY A 178 -8.69 16.42 12.93
C GLY A 178 -8.65 16.98 14.35
N THR A 179 -9.12 16.19 15.32
CA THR A 179 -9.14 16.58 16.74
C THR A 179 -7.73 16.62 17.34
N HIS A 180 -6.87 15.67 16.97
CA HIS A 180 -5.54 15.50 17.56
C HIS A 180 -4.39 15.75 16.57
N TRP A 181 -4.58 16.62 15.58
CA TRP A 181 -3.61 16.87 14.51
C TRP A 181 -2.23 17.28 15.04
N ARG A 182 -2.18 18.05 16.13
CA ARG A 182 -0.92 18.44 16.78
C ARG A 182 -0.15 17.23 17.30
N ALA A 183 -0.85 16.24 17.85
CA ALA A 183 -0.22 15.02 18.34
C ALA A 183 0.39 14.24 17.18
N ALA A 184 -0.37 14.06 16.08
CA ALA A 184 0.14 13.42 14.87
C ALA A 184 1.33 14.17 14.27
N LEU A 185 1.28 15.50 14.22
CA LEU A 185 2.37 16.32 13.70
C LEU A 185 3.63 16.20 14.59
N TRP A 186 3.50 16.34 15.90
CA TRP A 186 4.64 16.27 16.81
C TRP A 186 5.26 14.89 16.88
N THR A 187 4.47 13.81 16.79
CA THR A 187 5.02 12.45 16.71
C THR A 187 5.64 12.16 15.35
N TRP A 188 5.12 12.75 14.27
CA TRP A 188 5.77 12.70 12.98
C TRP A 188 7.11 13.44 12.98
N VAL A 189 7.13 14.72 13.39
CA VAL A 189 8.37 15.52 13.47
C VAL A 189 9.38 14.88 14.41
N GLY A 190 8.95 14.48 15.61
CA GLY A 190 9.83 13.81 16.58
C GLY A 190 10.33 12.47 16.07
N GLY A 191 9.45 11.69 15.41
CA GLY A 191 9.82 10.43 14.77
C GLY A 191 10.88 10.63 13.69
N VAL A 192 10.73 11.62 12.82
CA VAL A 192 11.70 11.89 11.75
C VAL A 192 13.02 12.42 12.31
N LEU A 193 12.97 13.42 13.18
CA LEU A 193 14.18 14.09 13.67
C LEU A 193 14.96 13.25 14.68
N VAL A 194 14.28 12.47 15.51
CA VAL A 194 14.91 11.64 16.56
C VAL A 194 14.99 10.18 16.13
N GLY A 195 13.93 9.64 15.53
CA GLY A 195 13.87 8.24 15.11
C GLY A 195 14.89 7.90 14.02
N ALA A 196 15.09 8.76 13.02
CA ALA A 196 16.15 8.55 12.02
C ALA A 196 17.55 8.50 12.67
N GLN A 197 17.82 9.37 13.65
CA GLN A 197 19.11 9.42 14.35
C GLN A 197 19.32 8.19 15.23
N LEU A 198 18.29 7.78 15.98
CA LEU A 198 18.33 6.57 16.79
C LEU A 198 18.49 5.32 15.94
N PHE A 199 17.86 5.28 14.77
CA PHE A 199 17.99 4.19 13.83
C PHE A 199 19.42 4.10 13.28
N VAL A 200 20.00 5.21 12.80
CA VAL A 200 21.40 5.25 12.35
C VAL A 200 22.34 4.84 13.48
N ALA A 201 22.17 5.38 14.69
CA ALA A 201 22.98 4.99 15.84
C ALA A 201 22.88 3.49 16.17
N GLY A 202 21.68 2.91 16.07
CA GLY A 202 21.45 1.48 16.28
C GLY A 202 22.12 0.61 15.22
N VAL A 203 22.06 1.02 13.94
CA VAL A 203 22.73 0.34 12.82
C VAL A 203 24.25 0.39 12.99
N THR A 204 24.80 1.57 13.31
CA THR A 204 26.25 1.75 13.52
C THR A 204 26.75 0.97 14.72
N ALA A 205 26.03 1.01 15.86
CA ALA A 205 26.42 0.28 17.07
C ALA A 205 26.31 -1.25 16.90
N GLY A 206 25.35 -1.72 16.10
CA GLY A 206 25.17 -3.13 15.78
C GLY A 206 26.05 -3.64 14.64
N SER A 207 26.83 -2.76 13.99
CA SER A 207 27.60 -3.07 12.77
C SER A 207 26.76 -3.77 11.68
N LEU A 208 25.49 -3.39 11.58
CA LEU A 208 24.53 -4.08 10.72
C LEU A 208 24.84 -3.84 9.24
N ALA A 209 24.75 -4.89 8.43
CA ALA A 209 24.79 -4.74 6.99
C ALA A 209 23.57 -3.93 6.49
N ARG A 210 23.67 -3.32 5.29
CA ARG A 210 22.55 -2.53 4.71
C ARG A 210 21.25 -3.33 4.66
N GLY A 211 21.37 -4.62 4.35
CA GLY A 211 20.23 -5.52 4.37
C GLY A 211 19.60 -5.60 5.76
N GLU A 212 20.37 -6.05 6.74
CA GLU A 212 19.90 -6.20 8.13
C GLU A 212 19.27 -4.91 8.67
N ALA A 213 19.86 -3.75 8.39
CA ALA A 213 19.29 -2.45 8.72
C ALA A 213 17.88 -2.26 8.10
N MET A 214 17.72 -2.53 6.80
CA MET A 214 16.40 -2.49 6.16
C MET A 214 15.40 -3.47 6.78
N GLN A 215 15.83 -4.66 7.22
CA GLN A 215 14.93 -5.60 7.91
C GLN A 215 14.48 -5.07 9.27
N VAL A 216 15.38 -4.47 10.04
CA VAL A 216 15.04 -3.81 11.31
C VAL A 216 14.00 -2.72 11.07
N HIS A 217 14.18 -1.91 10.02
CA HIS A 217 13.20 -0.90 9.62
C HIS A 217 11.86 -1.53 9.24
N ALA A 218 11.87 -2.63 8.49
CA ALA A 218 10.67 -3.38 8.11
C ALA A 218 9.88 -3.85 9.32
N PHE A 219 10.56 -4.43 10.32
CA PHE A 219 9.92 -4.93 11.54
C PHE A 219 9.38 -3.80 12.41
N ALA A 220 10.13 -2.72 12.59
CA ALA A 220 9.65 -1.52 13.29
C ALA A 220 8.43 -0.93 12.58
N GLY A 221 8.49 -0.84 11.24
CA GLY A 221 7.39 -0.43 10.39
C GLY A 221 6.15 -1.29 10.59
N LEU A 222 6.29 -2.61 10.57
CA LEU A 222 5.16 -3.53 10.76
C LEU A 222 4.56 -3.49 12.16
N ALA A 223 5.39 -3.37 13.19
CA ALA A 223 4.91 -3.22 14.56
C ALA A 223 4.04 -1.97 14.70
N VAL A 224 4.53 -0.82 14.18
CA VAL A 224 3.78 0.45 14.22
C VAL A 224 2.57 0.41 13.29
N ALA A 225 2.67 -0.19 12.11
CA ALA A 225 1.55 -0.40 11.19
C ALA A 225 0.44 -1.24 11.82
N GLY A 226 0.79 -2.33 12.50
CA GLY A 226 -0.15 -3.19 13.22
C GLY A 226 -0.86 -2.45 14.34
N ALA A 227 -0.11 -1.71 15.17
CA ALA A 227 -0.67 -0.87 16.21
C ALA A 227 -1.60 0.21 15.64
N PHE A 228 -1.17 0.91 14.59
CA PHE A 228 -1.97 1.94 13.93
C PHE A 228 -3.25 1.37 13.32
N SER A 229 -3.17 0.24 12.63
CA SER A 229 -4.32 -0.45 12.03
C SER A 229 -5.33 -0.90 13.10
N ALA A 230 -4.86 -1.50 14.20
CA ALA A 230 -5.72 -1.94 15.29
C ALA A 230 -6.41 -0.77 15.99
N LEU A 231 -5.68 0.30 16.27
CA LEU A 231 -6.24 1.52 16.87
C LEU A 231 -7.23 2.20 15.90
N ALA A 232 -6.88 2.32 14.62
CA ALA A 232 -7.76 2.88 13.60
C ALA A 232 -9.04 2.05 13.48
N ALA A 233 -8.96 0.73 13.47
CA ALA A 233 -10.12 -0.16 13.50
C ALA A 233 -10.98 0.07 14.75
N ALA A 234 -10.38 0.24 15.92
CA ALA A 234 -11.10 0.55 17.15
C ALA A 234 -11.85 1.90 17.10
N THR A 235 -11.34 2.89 16.36
CA THR A 235 -12.02 4.20 16.23
C THR A 235 -13.39 4.16 15.56
N VAL A 236 -13.66 3.07 14.83
CA VAL A 236 -14.96 2.80 14.23
C VAL A 236 -16.04 2.59 15.31
N VAL A 237 -15.67 2.02 16.46
CA VAL A 237 -16.61 1.67 17.53
C VAL A 237 -16.49 2.55 18.78
N THR A 238 -15.34 3.20 19.00
CA THR A 238 -15.13 4.10 20.15
C THR A 238 -14.17 5.23 19.81
N ASP A 239 -14.41 6.42 20.33
CA ASP A 239 -13.56 7.61 20.17
C ASP A 239 -12.46 7.74 21.24
N ARG A 240 -12.49 6.90 22.27
CA ARG A 240 -11.54 6.94 23.41
C ARG A 240 -10.07 6.79 22.98
N GLY A 241 -9.84 6.15 21.84
CA GLY A 241 -8.52 5.90 21.26
C GLY A 241 -8.06 6.94 20.24
N ASP A 242 -8.82 7.99 19.96
CA ASP A 242 -8.55 8.93 18.84
C ASP A 242 -7.16 9.59 18.95
N ARG A 243 -6.72 9.95 20.17
CA ARG A 243 -5.36 10.47 20.40
C ARG A 243 -4.28 9.43 20.12
N ALA A 244 -4.51 8.17 20.52
CA ALA A 244 -3.57 7.08 20.26
C ALA A 244 -3.46 6.78 18.76
N VAL A 245 -4.57 6.86 18.02
CA VAL A 245 -4.57 6.78 16.55
C VAL A 245 -3.75 7.89 15.92
N ALA A 246 -3.90 9.13 16.38
CA ALA A 246 -3.12 10.25 15.87
C ALA A 246 -1.61 10.06 16.12
N VAL A 247 -1.24 9.61 17.32
CA VAL A 247 0.16 9.31 17.68
C VAL A 247 0.72 8.18 16.80
N ALA A 248 0.03 7.05 16.72
CA ALA A 248 0.45 5.89 15.95
C ALA A 248 0.52 6.20 14.45
N GLY A 249 -0.43 6.98 13.93
CA GLY A 249 -0.44 7.44 12.54
C GLY A 249 0.73 8.37 12.23
N GLY A 250 1.08 9.29 13.14
CA GLY A 250 2.26 10.14 13.00
C GLY A 250 3.57 9.35 13.02
N LEU A 251 3.69 8.34 13.91
CA LEU A 251 4.84 7.43 13.93
C LEU A 251 4.92 6.56 12.68
N ALA A 252 3.79 6.05 12.18
CA ALA A 252 3.74 5.27 10.95
C ALA A 252 4.17 6.11 9.74
N ALA A 253 3.75 7.38 9.69
CA ALA A 253 4.20 8.33 8.68
C ALA A 253 5.70 8.68 8.83
N ALA A 254 6.20 8.80 10.06
CA ALA A 254 7.62 9.07 10.32
C ALA A 254 8.48 7.93 9.80
N LEU A 255 8.17 6.67 10.13
CA LEU A 255 8.91 5.51 9.64
C LEU A 255 8.91 5.40 8.11
N GLY A 256 7.79 5.72 7.44
CA GLY A 256 7.78 5.80 5.98
C GLY A 256 8.64 6.94 5.42
N THR A 257 8.68 8.09 6.12
CA THR A 257 9.52 9.24 5.76
C THR A 257 11.00 8.91 5.94
N ASP A 258 11.36 8.34 7.08
CA ASP A 258 12.73 7.92 7.40
C ASP A 258 13.22 6.87 6.41
N PHE A 259 12.37 5.89 6.08
CA PHE A 259 12.69 4.91 5.05
C PHE A 259 13.01 5.57 3.71
N LEU A 260 12.19 6.54 3.29
CA LEU A 260 12.38 7.25 2.02
C LEU A 260 13.67 8.10 2.03
N LEU A 261 13.95 8.80 3.14
CA LEU A 261 15.16 9.59 3.31
C LEU A 261 16.41 8.71 3.32
N LEU A 262 16.43 7.65 4.13
CA LEU A 262 17.55 6.71 4.22
C LEU A 262 17.74 5.96 2.90
N SER A 263 16.66 5.60 2.22
CA SER A 263 16.73 4.98 0.89
C SER A 263 17.41 5.90 -0.13
N GLY A 264 17.03 7.18 -0.15
CA GLY A 264 17.62 8.14 -1.08
C GLY A 264 19.05 8.55 -0.74
N LEU A 265 19.40 8.66 0.54
CA LEU A 265 20.67 9.25 0.98
C LEU A 265 21.75 8.21 1.31
N VAL A 266 21.36 7.06 1.83
CA VAL A 266 22.30 6.07 2.40
C VAL A 266 22.26 4.76 1.64
N TYR A 267 21.07 4.21 1.37
CA TYR A 267 20.97 2.87 0.79
C TYR A 267 21.20 2.83 -0.72
N PHE A 268 20.84 3.88 -1.46
CA PHE A 268 20.89 3.90 -2.92
C PHE A 268 21.61 5.11 -3.49
N GLN A 269 22.91 5.15 -3.29
CA GLN A 269 23.80 6.13 -3.92
C GLN A 269 24.11 5.75 -5.38
N TYR A 270 23.08 5.50 -6.20
CA TYR A 270 23.26 5.13 -7.61
C TYR A 270 23.29 6.38 -8.49
N GLY A 271 24.50 6.90 -8.73
CA GLY A 271 24.73 8.00 -9.66
C GLY A 271 24.60 9.39 -9.03
N GLN A 272 24.55 10.42 -9.87
CA GLN A 272 24.50 11.80 -9.38
C GLN A 272 23.12 12.16 -8.85
N TYR A 273 23.08 12.80 -7.69
CA TYR A 273 21.87 13.37 -7.14
C TYR A 273 21.33 14.47 -8.06
N ALA A 274 20.02 14.45 -8.33
CA ALA A 274 19.35 15.50 -9.08
C ALA A 274 19.44 16.89 -8.39
N LEU A 275 19.62 16.90 -7.07
CA LEU A 275 19.82 18.09 -6.24
C LEU A 275 21.22 18.04 -5.62
N PRO A 276 22.11 19.02 -5.89
CA PRO A 276 23.46 19.05 -5.32
C PRO A 276 23.49 18.98 -3.79
N ALA A 277 22.52 19.61 -3.13
CA ALA A 277 22.40 19.60 -1.68
C ALA A 277 22.16 18.19 -1.10
N ALA A 278 21.45 17.31 -1.82
CA ALA A 278 21.27 15.93 -1.40
C ALA A 278 22.59 15.14 -1.45
N GLY A 279 23.45 15.46 -2.42
CA GLY A 279 24.81 14.90 -2.49
C GLY A 279 25.67 15.30 -1.30
N TRP A 280 25.67 16.59 -0.92
CA TRP A 280 26.44 17.04 0.24
C TRP A 280 26.01 16.37 1.55
N VAL A 281 24.71 16.14 1.74
CA VAL A 281 24.18 15.43 2.91
C VAL A 281 24.58 13.95 2.88
N ALA A 282 24.49 13.31 1.71
CA ALA A 282 24.90 11.92 1.55
C ALA A 282 26.40 11.72 1.84
N ASP A 283 27.26 12.64 1.38
CA ASP A 283 28.70 12.62 1.65
C ASP A 283 28.98 12.77 3.16
N LEU A 284 28.27 13.66 3.85
CA LEU A 284 28.36 13.83 5.31
C LEU A 284 27.98 12.56 6.08
N LEU A 285 26.91 11.89 5.64
CA LEU A 285 26.45 10.64 6.26
C LEU A 285 27.37 9.45 5.95
N ALA A 286 28.10 9.46 4.83
CA ALA A 286 29.03 8.40 4.49
C ALA A 286 30.34 8.44 5.30
N VAL A 287 30.68 9.59 5.90
CA VAL A 287 31.89 9.79 6.71
C VAL A 287 31.63 9.61 8.22
N ALA A 288 30.36 9.54 8.64
CA ALA A 288 29.93 9.33 10.02
C ALA A 288 29.76 7.84 10.36
#